data_AF-H0JKB7-F1
#
_entry.id   AF-H0JKB7-F1
#
_cell.length_a   1.000
_cell.length_b   1.000
_cell.length_c   1.000
_cell.angle_alpha   90.00
_cell.angle_beta   90.00
_cell.angle_gamma   90.00
#
_symmetry.space_group_name_H-M   'P 1'
#
loop_
_entity.id
_entity.type
_entity.pdbx_description
1 polymer ?
#
loop_
_entity_poly.entity_id
_entity_poly.type
_entity_poly.pdbx_seq_one_letter_code
_entity_poly.pdbx_strand_id
1 'polypeptide(L)' 'ETVRPSPGPLRGASPEEIGLVARWLDGEGIRIVRASEGWCEPTRGAGRWSTWAELARDARAVRRLLSADDPHRLG' A
#
# COMPACT_ATOMS: atom_id res chain seq x y z
N GLU A 1 -1.88 -8.47 -15.07
CA GLU A 1 -3.27 -8.29 -15.54
C GLU A 1 -3.39 -6.90 -16.16
N THR A 2 -4.09 -6.76 -17.28
CA THR A 2 -4.27 -5.48 -17.97
C THR A 2 -5.77 -5.19 -18.08
N VAL A 3 -6.24 -4.19 -17.36
CA VAL A 3 -7.66 -3.79 -17.34
C VAL A 3 -8.01 -3.08 -18.65
N ARG A 4 -9.09 -3.52 -19.32
CA ARG A 4 -9.65 -2.83 -20.49
C ARG A 4 -10.71 -1.82 -20.03
N PRO A 5 -10.65 -0.55 -20.46
CA PRO A 5 -11.65 0.44 -20.10
C PRO A 5 -13.07 0.02 -20.53
N SER A 6 -14.04 0.16 -19.62
CA SER A 6 -15.47 0.01 -19.92
C SER A 6 -16.22 1.33 -19.71
N PRO A 7 -17.45 1.49 -20.24
CA PRO A 7 -18.24 2.73 -20.10
C PRO A 7 -18.69 3.05 -18.67
N GLY A 8 -18.52 2.12 -17.72
CA GLY A 8 -18.92 2.30 -16.33
C GLY A 8 -18.06 3.34 -15.59
N PRO A 9 -18.54 3.85 -14.45
CA PRO A 9 -17.85 4.88 -13.66
C PRO A 9 -16.45 4.45 -13.19
N LEU A 10 -16.25 3.13 -13.06
CA LEU A 10 -15.02 2.52 -12.58
C LEU A 10 -14.09 2.06 -13.74
N ARG A 11 -14.46 2.38 -14.98
CA ARG A 11 -13.67 2.17 -16.21
C ARG A 11 -13.00 0.80 -16.32
N GLY A 12 -13.76 -0.26 -16.00
CA GLY A 12 -13.31 -1.65 -16.15
C GLY A 12 -12.69 -2.26 -14.90
N ALA A 13 -12.52 -1.52 -13.80
CA ALA A 13 -12.13 -2.11 -12.52
C ALA A 13 -13.25 -3.02 -11.98
N SER A 14 -12.87 -4.19 -11.47
CA SER A 14 -13.82 -5.15 -10.92
C SER A 14 -14.40 -4.66 -9.58
N PRO A 15 -15.63 -5.06 -9.21
CA PRO A 15 -16.20 -4.76 -7.90
C PRO A 15 -15.31 -5.22 -6.74
N GLU A 16 -14.63 -6.36 -6.89
CA GLU A 16 -13.72 -6.92 -5.91
C GLU A 16 -12.51 -6.00 -5.68
N GLU A 17 -11.86 -5.53 -6.75
CA GLU A 17 -10.74 -4.60 -6.68
C GLU A 17 -11.17 -3.25 -6.07
N ILE A 18 -12.32 -2.75 -6.48
CA ILE A 18 -12.84 -1.46 -5.98
C ILE A 18 -13.24 -1.56 -4.52
N GLY A 19 -13.79 -2.70 -4.09
CA GLY A 19 -14.06 -2.98 -2.68
C GLY A 19 -12.80 -2.98 -1.82
N LEU A 20 -11.67 -3.48 -2.35
CA LEU A 20 -10.38 -3.42 -1.65
C LEU A 20 -9.88 -1.97 -1.46
N VAL A 21 -9.99 -1.14 -2.51
CA VAL A 21 -9.63 0.28 -2.43
C VAL A 21 -10.53 1.03 -1.46
N ALA A 22 -11.85 0.82 -1.53
CA ALA A 22 -12.80 1.44 -0.62
C ALA A 22 -12.50 1.10 0.85
N ARG A 23 -12.29 -0.19 1.17
CA ARG A 23 -11.92 -0.62 2.52
C ARG A 23 -10.61 -0.02 3.01
N TRP A 24 -9.64 0.14 2.11
CA TRP A 24 -8.38 0.82 2.46
C TRP A 24 -8.61 2.30 2.75
N LEU A 25 -9.41 2.99 1.95
CA LEU A 25 -9.76 4.40 2.15
C LEU A 25 -10.51 4.63 3.47
N ASP A 26 -11.34 3.68 3.90
CA ASP A 26 -12.04 3.71 5.19
C ASP A 26 -11.13 3.44 6.40
N GLY A 27 -9.85 3.11 6.17
CA GLY A 27 -8.88 2.85 7.23
C GLY A 27 -8.50 4.10 8.03
N GLU A 28 -8.27 3.92 9.33
CA GLU A 28 -7.80 5.01 10.19
C GLU A 28 -6.47 5.61 9.68
N GLY A 29 -6.37 6.94 9.74
CA GLY A 29 -5.16 7.67 9.33
C GLY A 29 -5.02 7.91 7.83
N ILE A 30 -5.95 7.41 6.99
CA ILE A 30 -5.96 7.69 5.56
C ILE A 30 -6.56 9.07 5.28
N ARG A 31 -5.96 9.79 4.32
CA ARG A 31 -6.39 11.13 3.91
C ARG A 31 -6.32 11.24 2.39
N ILE A 32 -7.39 11.70 1.78
CA ILE A 32 -7.39 12.10 0.38
C ILE A 32 -6.87 13.54 0.31
N VAL A 33 -5.77 13.74 -0.41
CA VAL A 33 -5.15 15.04 -0.59
C VAL A 33 -5.17 15.43 -2.06
N ARG A 34 -5.26 16.74 -2.33
CA ARG A 34 -5.08 17.26 -3.69
C ARG A 34 -3.59 17.52 -3.93
N ALA A 35 -3.02 16.85 -4.92
CA ALA A 35 -1.70 17.20 -5.44
C ALA A 35 -1.83 18.39 -6.41
N SER A 36 -0.90 19.35 -6.32
CA SER A 36 -0.82 20.48 -7.26
C SER A 36 -0.25 20.06 -8.61
N GLU A 37 0.65 19.08 -8.59
CA GLU A 37 1.26 18.46 -9.77
C GLU A 37 0.63 17.09 -10.03
N GLY A 38 0.72 16.62 -11.28
CA GLY A 38 0.29 15.28 -11.65
C GLY A 38 1.10 14.17 -10.95
N TRP A 39 0.60 12.94 -11.00
CA TRP A 39 1.35 11.78 -10.56
C TRP A 39 2.60 11.58 -11.43
N CYS A 40 3.75 11.36 -10.82
CA CYS A 40 4.99 11.00 -11.50
C CYS A 40 5.61 9.78 -10.82
N GLU A 41 6.15 8.87 -11.63
CA GLU A 41 6.94 7.74 -11.14
C GLU A 41 8.37 7.79 -11.67
N PRO A 42 9.35 7.17 -10.98
CA PRO A 42 10.71 7.06 -11.49
C PRO A 42 10.74 6.33 -12.84
N THR A 43 11.51 6.83 -13.81
CA THR A 43 11.60 6.28 -15.18
C THR A 43 11.95 4.79 -15.26
N ARG A 44 12.64 4.25 -14.25
CA ARG A 44 13.03 2.83 -14.20
C ARG A 44 12.17 2.01 -13.23
N GLY A 45 11.05 2.58 -12.79
CA GLY A 45 10.23 2.08 -11.70
C GLY A 45 11.01 1.88 -10.39
N ALA A 46 10.33 1.27 -9.44
CA ALA A 46 10.92 0.84 -8.17
C ALA A 46 11.31 -0.64 -8.15
N GLY A 47 11.03 -1.41 -9.21
CA GLY A 47 11.18 -2.87 -9.24
C GLY A 47 12.58 -3.37 -8.87
N ARG A 48 13.64 -2.67 -9.27
CA ARG A 48 15.03 -3.01 -8.91
C ARG A 48 15.33 -3.03 -7.41
N TRP A 49 14.46 -2.43 -6.60
CA TRP A 49 14.59 -2.36 -5.14
C TRP A 49 13.74 -3.42 -4.43
N SER A 50 13.11 -4.36 -5.14
CA SER A 50 12.23 -5.37 -4.54
C SER A 50 12.93 -6.17 -3.45
N THR A 51 14.13 -6.70 -3.72
CA THR A 51 14.93 -7.48 -2.76
C THR A 51 15.28 -6.66 -1.51
N TRP A 52 15.64 -5.38 -1.69
CA TRP A 52 15.91 -4.50 -0.56
C TRP A 52 14.63 -4.22 0.25
N ALA A 53 13.51 -3.99 -0.43
CA ALA A 53 12.23 -3.73 0.22
C ALA A 53 11.71 -4.95 0.98
N GLU A 54 11.92 -6.17 0.47
CA GLU A 54 11.67 -7.44 1.17
C GLU A 54 12.49 -7.51 2.45
N LEU A 55 13.81 -7.34 2.37
CA LEU A 55 14.69 -7.31 3.54
C LEU A 55 14.24 -6.29 4.60
N ALA A 56 13.84 -5.09 4.18
CA ALA A 56 13.37 -4.05 5.08
C ALA A 56 12.02 -4.39 5.74
N ARG A 57 11.12 -5.12 5.04
CA ARG A 57 9.85 -5.60 5.62
C ARG A 57 10.11 -6.71 6.62
N ASP A 58 10.99 -7.66 6.31
CA ASP A 58 11.36 -8.75 7.20
C ASP A 58 11.99 -8.22 8.49
N ALA A 59 12.94 -7.28 8.37
CA ALA A 59 13.55 -6.62 9.53
C ALA A 59 12.50 -5.90 10.41
N ARG A 60 11.51 -5.23 9.79
CA ARG A 60 10.39 -4.61 10.54
C ARG A 60 9.51 -5.64 11.23
N ALA A 61 9.21 -6.76 10.58
CA ALA A 61 8.41 -7.84 11.16
C ALA A 61 9.13 -8.47 12.37
N VAL A 62 10.42 -8.79 12.21
CA VAL A 62 11.28 -9.28 13.31
C VAL A 62 11.32 -8.28 14.46
N ARG A 63 11.56 -6.99 14.18
CA ARG A 63 11.53 -5.94 15.20
C ARG A 63 10.18 -5.87 15.92
N ARG A 64 9.06 -6.02 15.20
CA ARG A 64 7.72 -6.01 15.79
C ARG A 64 7.51 -7.19 16.73
N LEU A 65 7.93 -8.38 16.34
CA LEU A 65 7.89 -9.59 17.19
C LEU A 65 8.73 -9.41 18.46
N LEU A 66 9.99 -8.98 18.31
CA LEU A 66 10.87 -8.70 19.45
C LEU A 66 10.32 -7.61 20.39
N SER A 67 9.56 -6.65 19.86
CA SER A 67 8.89 -5.61 20.66
C SER A 67 7.57 -6.04 21.28
N ALA A 68 6.96 -7.12 20.78
CA ALA A 68 5.75 -7.71 21.34
C ALA A 68 6.09 -8.67 22.48
N ASP A 69 7.25 -9.32 22.41
CA ASP A 69 7.79 -10.22 23.44
C ASP A 69 8.57 -9.48 24.55
N ASP A 70 8.51 -8.15 24.61
CA ASP A 70 9.14 -7.36 25.69
C ASP A 70 8.30 -7.44 26.98
N PRO A 71 8.77 -8.15 28.04
CA PRO A 71 8.01 -8.32 29.27
C PRO A 71 7.88 -7.02 30.09
N HIS A 72 8.57 -5.94 29.72
CA HIS A 72 8.55 -4.66 30.42
C HIS A 72 7.59 -3.63 29.80
N ARG A 73 6.77 -4.01 28.81
CA ARG A 73 5.86 -3.07 28.10
C ARG A 73 4.58 -2.71 28.88
N LEU A 74 4.31 -3.39 30.01
CA LEU A 74 3.24 -3.04 30.94
C LEU A 74 3.86 -2.46 32.21
N GLY A 75 4.01 -1.13 32.24
CA GLY A 75 4.48 -0.36 33.38
C GLY A 75 4.20 1.12 33.17
#